data_AF-A0A087DWW4-F1
#
_entry.id   AF-A0A087DWW4-F1
#
_cell.length_a   1.000
_cell.length_b   1.000
_cell.length_c   1.000
_cell.angle_alpha   90.00
_cell.angle_beta   90.00
_cell.angle_gamma   90.00
#
_symmetry.space_group_name_H-M   'P 1'
#
loop_
_entity.id
_entity.type
_entity.pdbx_description
1 polymer ?
#
loop_
_entity_poly.entity_id
_entity_poly.type
_entity_poly.pdbx_seq_one_letter_code
_entity_poly.pdbx_strand_id
1 'polypeptide(L)'
;MIMAVDARDLAVLTHLTYLDPGNSFINDKDLGLDSPWSSKNINNSIGKPLSKILIGYDSSLKRKGDDSDAGRTTGSEWARSVSNARTDPDLKRLILVDAMGNGTTGSMALTFRDPTTGATYVIFKGTGEGEWEDNLAGTHEMDTDGQREAADYVRRIHEKYPGKLVVAGHSKGGNKAMYSTVATGVVDECYSFDGQGFGRNFLDFYKKEIERYRNRIHAYNLDNDFVSPLMQSIAGDIHYVKGNRIGMDFGKLHSLAAFFDKDMKISETEQGVIGKEIGRFTDHVLNTVSDENMVRLSGYIGVLASLMLSKGMSFTDAIAEAERRYPGGTVLLVAALSTYDRLDEFMAAIGRVFGPTGSRTAGSAMKALQIAANTYIASGKKNVSVDFYAGSQDVRDFSEETERKLLGIIDDIDGEKWWDVTKWDVGYRFENWTGHLTIGNYRNDMQQYWRKQMDIKGTKAEDIKSIFSKAREREKQYAAEVRRQAEAIRNAAGQLDAIL
;
A
#
# COMPACT_ATOMS: atom_id res chain seq x y z
N MET A 1 -2.43 -19.84 -35.84
CA MET A 1 -1.34 -19.49 -34.90
C MET A 1 -2.03 -19.30 -33.56
N ILE A 2 -1.80 -20.20 -32.60
CA ILE A 2 -2.40 -20.08 -31.27
C ILE A 2 -1.64 -18.96 -30.58
N MET A 3 -2.33 -17.86 -30.25
CA MET A 3 -1.72 -16.76 -29.53
C MET A 3 -1.57 -17.15 -28.06
N ALA A 4 -0.55 -16.64 -27.39
CA ALA A 4 -0.40 -16.82 -25.95
C ALA A 4 -1.36 -15.85 -25.23
N VAL A 5 -1.84 -16.25 -24.04
CA VAL A 5 -2.60 -15.38 -23.14
C VAL A 5 -1.81 -14.08 -22.93
N ASP A 6 -2.40 -12.95 -23.31
CA ASP A 6 -1.76 -11.64 -23.25
C ASP A 6 -2.19 -10.82 -22.02
N ALA A 7 -1.69 -9.58 -21.89
CA ALA A 7 -2.04 -8.68 -20.79
C ALA A 7 -3.55 -8.44 -20.68
N ARG A 8 -4.25 -8.34 -21.80
CA ARG A 8 -5.68 -8.09 -21.85
C ARG A 8 -6.46 -9.33 -21.39
N ASP A 9 -6.01 -10.52 -21.76
CA ASP A 9 -6.58 -11.77 -21.29
C ASP A 9 -6.37 -11.99 -19.79
N LEU A 10 -5.18 -11.65 -19.28
CA LEU A 10 -4.88 -11.66 -17.83
C LEU A 10 -5.72 -10.65 -17.06
N ALA A 11 -5.99 -9.47 -17.63
CA ALA A 11 -6.92 -8.50 -17.04
C ALA A 11 -8.33 -9.08 -16.94
N VAL A 12 -8.80 -9.82 -17.98
CA VAL A 12 -10.11 -10.49 -17.93
C VAL A 12 -10.13 -11.59 -16.86
N LEU A 13 -9.11 -12.43 -16.78
CA LEU A 13 -9.01 -13.45 -15.73
C LEU A 13 -8.99 -12.84 -14.33
N THR A 14 -8.24 -11.77 -14.14
CA THR A 14 -8.18 -11.01 -12.88
C THR A 14 -9.53 -10.38 -12.56
N HIS A 15 -10.28 -9.92 -13.56
CA HIS A 15 -11.62 -9.39 -13.33
C HIS A 15 -12.55 -10.47 -12.79
N LEU A 16 -12.47 -11.67 -13.36
CA LEU A 16 -13.31 -12.78 -12.97
C LEU A 16 -13.08 -13.23 -11.53
N THR A 17 -11.89 -13.06 -10.92
CA THR A 17 -11.66 -13.44 -9.51
C THR A 17 -12.60 -12.73 -8.54
N TYR A 18 -13.14 -11.58 -8.94
CA TYR A 18 -14.09 -10.83 -8.14
C TYR A 18 -15.54 -11.32 -8.26
N LEU A 19 -15.87 -12.31 -9.10
CA LEU A 19 -17.16 -13.01 -9.07
C LEU A 19 -17.28 -13.90 -7.82
N ASP A 20 -17.03 -13.38 -6.62
CA ASP A 20 -16.95 -14.07 -5.34
C ASP A 20 -17.70 -13.28 -4.23
N PRO A 21 -18.65 -13.90 -3.51
CA PRO A 21 -19.51 -13.25 -2.51
C PRO A 21 -18.81 -12.89 -1.20
N GLY A 22 -17.57 -13.36 -0.98
CA GLY A 22 -16.75 -12.91 0.15
C GLY A 22 -16.34 -11.44 0.06
N ASN A 23 -16.79 -10.72 -0.97
CA ASN A 23 -16.57 -9.30 -1.14
C ASN A 23 -17.77 -8.52 -0.57
N SER A 24 -17.51 -7.53 0.27
CA SER A 24 -18.53 -6.57 0.75
C SER A 24 -19.21 -5.78 -0.36
N PHE A 25 -18.75 -5.94 -1.61
CA PHE A 25 -19.26 -5.27 -2.78
C PHE A 25 -20.02 -6.16 -3.77
N ILE A 26 -20.03 -7.50 -3.68
CA ILE A 26 -20.82 -8.38 -4.56
C ILE A 26 -21.61 -9.36 -3.71
N ASN A 27 -22.94 -9.20 -3.63
CA ASN A 27 -23.79 -10.19 -2.98
C ASN A 27 -24.11 -11.32 -3.98
N ASP A 28 -24.20 -12.58 -3.55
CA ASP A 28 -24.70 -13.68 -4.40
C ASP A 28 -26.08 -13.35 -5.03
N LYS A 29 -26.87 -12.53 -4.34
CA LYS A 29 -28.14 -11.98 -4.84
C LYS A 29 -27.96 -11.08 -6.08
N ASP A 30 -26.81 -10.46 -6.26
CA ASP A 30 -26.49 -9.58 -7.39
C ASP A 30 -26.08 -10.37 -8.62
N LEU A 31 -25.47 -11.55 -8.44
CA LEU A 31 -25.12 -12.47 -9.55
C LEU A 31 -26.32 -13.29 -10.03
N GLY A 32 -27.32 -13.52 -9.17
CA GLY A 32 -28.49 -14.36 -9.47
C GLY A 32 -28.19 -15.86 -9.57
N LEU A 33 -26.95 -16.27 -9.27
CA LEU A 33 -26.43 -17.62 -9.15
C LEU A 33 -25.35 -17.60 -8.03
N ASP A 34 -25.21 -18.69 -7.27
CA ASP A 34 -24.10 -18.85 -6.30
C ASP A 34 -22.77 -18.67 -7.04
N SER A 35 -21.85 -17.84 -6.54
CA SER A 35 -20.54 -17.62 -7.18
C SER A 35 -19.78 -18.92 -7.52
N PRO A 36 -19.04 -18.95 -8.64
CA PRO A 36 -18.23 -20.11 -9.03
C PRO A 36 -16.99 -20.30 -8.14
N TRP A 37 -16.59 -19.26 -7.40
CA TRP A 37 -15.39 -19.24 -6.55
C TRP A 37 -15.70 -19.37 -5.06
N SER A 38 -16.97 -19.33 -4.67
CA SER A 38 -17.38 -19.57 -3.29
C SER A 38 -16.81 -20.89 -2.76
N SER A 39 -16.57 -20.95 -1.46
CA SER A 39 -16.06 -22.16 -0.78
C SER A 39 -16.89 -23.42 -1.07
N LYS A 40 -18.20 -23.25 -1.31
CA LYS A 40 -19.13 -24.31 -1.71
C LYS A 40 -18.90 -24.82 -3.13
N ASN A 41 -18.52 -23.95 -4.06
CA ASN A 41 -18.47 -24.26 -5.50
C ASN A 41 -17.06 -24.49 -6.02
N ILE A 42 -16.02 -23.93 -5.40
CA ILE A 42 -14.65 -23.94 -5.93
C ILE A 42 -14.13 -25.37 -6.18
N ASN A 43 -14.38 -26.30 -5.25
CA ASN A 43 -13.96 -27.70 -5.40
C ASN A 43 -14.65 -28.41 -6.57
N ASN A 44 -15.89 -28.02 -6.90
CA ASN A 44 -16.61 -28.55 -8.06
C ASN A 44 -16.13 -27.90 -9.37
N SER A 45 -15.46 -26.76 -9.30
CA SER A 45 -14.92 -26.03 -10.47
C SER A 45 -13.53 -26.55 -10.85
N ILE A 46 -12.74 -27.06 -9.90
CA ILE A 46 -11.41 -27.62 -10.17
C ILE A 46 -11.51 -28.80 -11.16
N GLY A 47 -10.60 -28.82 -12.13
CA GLY A 47 -10.54 -29.79 -13.23
C GLY A 47 -11.42 -29.43 -14.43
N LYS A 48 -12.20 -28.34 -14.38
CA LYS A 48 -13.08 -27.93 -15.48
C LYS A 48 -12.49 -26.79 -16.32
N PRO A 49 -12.78 -26.75 -17.63
CA PRO A 49 -12.47 -25.59 -18.46
C PRO A 49 -13.25 -24.35 -18.01
N LEU A 50 -12.63 -23.17 -18.12
CA LEU A 50 -13.20 -21.87 -17.75
C LEU A 50 -14.55 -21.63 -18.41
N SER A 51 -14.67 -21.99 -19.70
CA SER A 51 -15.93 -21.87 -20.44
C SER A 51 -17.09 -22.69 -19.88
N LYS A 52 -16.80 -23.81 -19.19
CA LYS A 52 -17.79 -24.66 -18.54
C LYS A 52 -18.16 -24.14 -17.14
N ILE A 53 -17.19 -23.60 -16.41
CA ILE A 53 -17.41 -22.99 -15.09
C ILE A 53 -18.37 -21.80 -15.21
N LEU A 54 -18.21 -20.98 -16.27
CA LEU A 54 -18.93 -19.72 -16.45
C LEU A 54 -20.30 -19.85 -17.16
N ILE A 55 -20.83 -21.07 -17.34
CA ILE A 55 -22.14 -21.26 -17.99
C ILE A 55 -23.25 -20.59 -17.17
N GLY A 56 -24.09 -19.79 -17.83
CA GLY A 56 -25.29 -19.17 -17.25
C GLY A 56 -25.07 -17.82 -16.57
N TYR A 57 -23.84 -17.48 -16.17
CA TYR A 57 -23.52 -16.21 -15.52
C TYR A 57 -23.75 -15.00 -16.42
N ASP A 58 -23.34 -15.07 -17.69
CA ASP A 58 -23.48 -13.96 -18.64
C ASP A 58 -24.95 -13.53 -18.81
N SER A 59 -25.86 -14.49 -18.89
CA SER A 59 -27.29 -14.24 -19.03
C SER A 59 -27.90 -13.71 -17.74
N SER A 60 -27.42 -14.19 -16.58
CA SER A 60 -27.86 -13.69 -15.28
C SER A 60 -27.45 -12.24 -15.05
N LEU A 61 -26.19 -11.92 -15.32
CA LEU A 61 -25.61 -10.59 -15.21
C LEU A 61 -26.24 -9.59 -16.18
N LYS A 62 -26.54 -10.00 -17.42
CA LYS A 62 -27.29 -9.16 -18.39
C LYS A 62 -28.67 -8.76 -17.89
N ARG A 63 -29.40 -9.68 -17.23
CA ARG A 63 -30.74 -9.38 -16.68
C ARG A 63 -30.68 -8.35 -15.56
N LYS A 64 -29.58 -8.29 -14.81
CA LYS A 64 -29.36 -7.31 -13.73
C LYS A 64 -29.03 -5.91 -14.27
N GLY A 65 -28.55 -5.81 -15.50
CA GLY A 65 -28.25 -4.52 -16.11
C GLY A 65 -27.25 -3.71 -15.29
N ASP A 66 -27.49 -2.42 -15.12
CA ASP A 66 -26.61 -1.53 -14.35
C ASP A 66 -26.99 -1.46 -12.86
N ASP A 67 -27.97 -2.26 -12.41
CA ASP A 67 -28.43 -2.30 -11.02
C ASP A 67 -27.47 -3.06 -10.10
N SER A 68 -26.62 -3.93 -10.64
CA SER A 68 -25.53 -4.57 -9.89
C SER A 68 -24.28 -3.70 -10.01
N ASP A 69 -24.10 -2.76 -9.08
CA ASP A 69 -22.90 -1.90 -8.99
C ASP A 69 -21.87 -2.52 -8.04
N ALA A 70 -21.50 -3.75 -8.38
CA ALA A 70 -20.93 -4.67 -7.44
C ALA A 70 -19.41 -4.73 -7.69
N GLY A 71 -18.63 -4.14 -6.78
CA GLY A 71 -17.23 -3.78 -7.02
C GLY A 71 -17.08 -2.62 -8.02
N ARG A 72 -18.08 -1.72 -8.05
CA ARG A 72 -18.16 -0.59 -9.02
C ARG A 72 -18.12 -1.02 -10.49
N THR A 73 -18.64 -2.21 -10.73
CA THR A 73 -18.74 -2.84 -12.04
C THR A 73 -20.19 -3.18 -12.29
N THR A 74 -20.74 -2.70 -13.40
CA THR A 74 -22.13 -2.94 -13.79
C THR A 74 -22.35 -4.40 -14.23
N GLY A 75 -23.58 -4.90 -14.16
CA GLY A 75 -23.92 -6.23 -14.67
C GLY A 75 -23.64 -6.37 -16.16
N SER A 76 -23.76 -5.28 -16.92
CA SER A 76 -23.38 -5.22 -18.33
C SER A 76 -21.86 -5.34 -18.55
N GLU A 77 -21.03 -4.74 -17.69
CA GLU A 77 -19.57 -4.90 -17.67
C GLU A 77 -19.15 -6.33 -17.29
N TRP A 78 -19.78 -6.89 -16.26
CA TRP A 78 -19.59 -8.27 -15.83
C TRP A 78 -19.91 -9.26 -16.95
N ALA A 79 -21.08 -9.10 -17.58
CA ALA A 79 -21.52 -9.99 -18.64
C ALA A 79 -20.58 -9.96 -19.86
N ARG A 80 -19.99 -8.81 -20.19
CA ARG A 80 -19.00 -8.71 -21.27
C ARG A 80 -17.73 -9.49 -20.94
N SER A 81 -17.22 -9.37 -19.72
CA SER A 81 -16.03 -10.10 -19.26
C SER A 81 -16.26 -11.61 -19.25
N VAL A 82 -17.41 -12.06 -18.71
CA VAL A 82 -17.81 -13.47 -18.71
C VAL A 82 -18.00 -14.00 -20.13
N SER A 83 -18.68 -13.25 -20.99
CA SER A 83 -18.90 -13.64 -22.39
C SER A 83 -17.57 -13.80 -23.11
N ASN A 84 -16.66 -12.84 -22.93
CA ASN A 84 -15.36 -12.89 -23.57
C ASN A 84 -14.54 -14.10 -23.10
N ALA A 85 -14.42 -14.34 -21.78
CA ALA A 85 -13.69 -15.50 -21.27
C ALA A 85 -14.26 -16.85 -21.76
N ARG A 86 -15.55 -16.91 -22.13
CA ARG A 86 -16.19 -18.11 -22.67
C ARG A 86 -15.97 -18.31 -24.17
N THR A 87 -15.78 -17.23 -24.93
CA THR A 87 -15.69 -17.29 -26.41
C THR A 87 -14.26 -17.14 -26.92
N ASP A 88 -13.42 -16.44 -26.18
CA ASP A 88 -12.02 -16.23 -26.51
C ASP A 88 -11.27 -17.58 -26.61
N PRO A 89 -10.56 -17.85 -27.72
CA PRO A 89 -9.91 -19.14 -27.95
C PRO A 89 -8.84 -19.49 -26.92
N ASP A 90 -8.21 -18.49 -26.31
CA ASP A 90 -7.12 -18.62 -25.35
C ASP A 90 -7.64 -18.78 -23.93
N LEU A 91 -8.66 -18.01 -23.54
CA LEU A 91 -9.24 -18.11 -22.20
C LEU A 91 -10.16 -19.32 -22.03
N LYS A 92 -11.01 -19.64 -23.01
CA LYS A 92 -12.11 -20.61 -22.83
C LYS A 92 -11.65 -22.03 -22.48
N ARG A 93 -10.42 -22.37 -22.88
CA ARG A 93 -9.82 -23.71 -22.71
C ARG A 93 -9.05 -23.86 -21.41
N LEU A 94 -8.72 -22.76 -20.73
CA LEU A 94 -7.95 -22.80 -19.49
C LEU A 94 -8.67 -23.64 -18.45
N ILE A 95 -7.95 -24.56 -17.82
CA ILE A 95 -8.49 -25.48 -16.81
C ILE A 95 -8.16 -24.90 -15.44
N LEU A 96 -9.15 -24.74 -14.57
CA LEU A 96 -8.89 -24.40 -13.17
C LEU A 96 -8.27 -25.64 -12.49
N VAL A 97 -7.04 -25.53 -12.00
CA VAL A 97 -6.30 -26.69 -11.45
C VAL A 97 -6.04 -26.60 -9.95
N ASP A 98 -6.09 -25.41 -9.37
CA ASP A 98 -5.84 -25.16 -7.96
C ASP A 98 -6.46 -23.81 -7.56
N ALA A 99 -6.68 -23.60 -6.27
CA ALA A 99 -7.18 -22.34 -5.71
C ALA A 99 -6.64 -22.14 -4.29
N MET A 100 -6.41 -20.89 -3.91
CA MET A 100 -6.09 -20.46 -2.56
C MET A 100 -7.27 -19.68 -1.98
N GLY A 101 -7.59 -19.94 -0.72
CA GLY A 101 -8.48 -19.08 0.06
C GLY A 101 -8.09 -19.13 1.53
N ASN A 102 -7.76 -17.99 2.11
CA ASN A 102 -7.52 -17.82 3.54
C ASN A 102 -8.51 -16.79 4.11
N GLY A 103 -9.42 -17.26 4.96
CA GLY A 103 -10.44 -16.40 5.58
C GLY A 103 -9.89 -15.44 6.64
N THR A 104 -8.68 -15.65 7.16
CA THR A 104 -8.04 -14.79 8.17
C THR A 104 -7.33 -13.61 7.52
N THR A 105 -6.53 -13.86 6.49
CA THR A 105 -5.77 -12.82 5.77
C THR A 105 -6.52 -12.22 4.59
N GLY A 106 -7.65 -12.81 4.19
CA GLY A 106 -8.39 -12.43 2.98
C GLY A 106 -7.76 -12.89 1.67
N SER A 107 -6.58 -13.54 1.72
CA SER A 107 -5.84 -13.99 0.54
C SER A 107 -6.64 -14.99 -0.30
N MET A 108 -6.82 -14.68 -1.60
CA MET A 108 -7.39 -15.59 -2.58
C MET A 108 -6.58 -15.59 -3.88
N ALA A 109 -6.44 -16.78 -4.48
CA ALA A 109 -5.90 -16.94 -5.83
C ALA A 109 -6.59 -18.06 -6.58
N LEU A 110 -6.70 -17.92 -7.90
CA LEU A 110 -7.13 -18.98 -8.81
C LEU A 110 -5.95 -19.39 -9.69
N THR A 111 -5.69 -20.70 -9.80
CA THR A 111 -4.63 -21.20 -10.68
C THR A 111 -5.23 -21.90 -11.89
N PHE A 112 -4.93 -21.38 -13.07
CA PHE A 112 -5.34 -21.95 -14.34
C PHE A 112 -4.15 -22.58 -15.06
N ARG A 113 -4.40 -23.65 -15.81
CA ARG A 113 -3.42 -24.26 -16.70
C ARG A 113 -3.94 -24.30 -18.12
N ASP A 114 -3.10 -23.91 -19.06
CA ASP A 114 -3.38 -24.06 -20.49
C ASP A 114 -3.05 -25.51 -20.92
N PRO A 115 -4.04 -26.32 -21.31
CA PRO A 115 -3.81 -27.69 -21.74
C PRO A 115 -3.03 -27.80 -23.07
N THR A 116 -2.94 -26.70 -23.84
CA THR A 116 -2.24 -26.68 -25.12
C THR A 116 -0.76 -26.32 -24.98
N THR A 117 -0.44 -25.32 -24.15
CA THR A 117 0.95 -24.85 -23.97
C THR A 117 1.62 -25.41 -22.73
N GLY A 118 0.83 -25.93 -21.77
CA GLY A 118 1.32 -26.37 -20.47
C GLY A 118 1.59 -25.22 -19.48
N ALA A 119 1.42 -23.96 -19.90
CA ALA A 119 1.64 -22.78 -19.07
C ALA A 119 0.64 -22.70 -17.90
N THR A 120 1.11 -22.16 -16.79
CA THR A 120 0.36 -21.99 -15.54
C THR A 120 0.18 -20.51 -15.25
N TYR A 121 -1.03 -20.12 -14.86
CA TYR A 121 -1.42 -18.75 -14.55
C TYR A 121 -1.97 -18.69 -13.13
N VAL A 122 -1.28 -18.01 -12.22
CA VAL A 122 -1.76 -17.76 -10.86
C VAL A 122 -2.33 -16.35 -10.80
N ILE A 123 -3.63 -16.25 -10.55
CA ILE A 123 -4.36 -14.98 -10.55
C ILE A 123 -4.77 -14.65 -9.12
N PHE A 124 -4.10 -13.67 -8.52
CA PHE A 124 -4.40 -13.17 -7.18
C PHE A 124 -5.56 -12.19 -7.22
N LYS A 125 -6.53 -12.42 -6.34
CA LYS A 125 -7.59 -11.44 -6.06
C LYS A 125 -7.01 -10.34 -5.16
N GLY A 126 -7.49 -9.10 -5.32
CA GLY A 126 -7.23 -8.02 -4.36
C GLY A 126 -8.14 -8.05 -3.14
N THR A 127 -8.12 -6.95 -2.38
CA THR A 127 -8.73 -6.74 -1.04
C THR A 127 -10.02 -7.51 -0.76
N GLY A 128 -9.93 -8.50 0.12
CA GLY A 128 -11.05 -9.10 0.88
C GLY A 128 -11.19 -8.53 2.30
N GLU A 129 -12.06 -9.09 3.14
CA GLU A 129 -12.13 -8.72 4.57
C GLU A 129 -10.75 -8.92 5.24
N GLY A 130 -10.29 -7.93 6.04
CA GLY A 130 -8.99 -7.97 6.76
C GLY A 130 -7.78 -7.41 5.99
N GLU A 131 -7.83 -7.29 4.66
CA GLU A 131 -6.65 -6.89 3.85
C GLU A 131 -6.26 -5.40 3.99
N TRP A 132 -7.10 -4.56 4.60
CA TRP A 132 -6.70 -3.18 4.88
C TRP A 132 -5.56 -3.12 5.89
N GLU A 133 -5.56 -3.93 6.95
CA GLU A 133 -4.46 -3.97 7.92
C GLU A 133 -3.14 -4.39 7.26
N ASP A 134 -3.19 -5.34 6.32
CA ASP A 134 -2.04 -5.76 5.50
C ASP A 134 -1.58 -4.66 4.51
N ASN A 135 -2.50 -3.85 3.98
CA ASN A 135 -2.14 -2.67 3.18
C ASN A 135 -1.42 -1.60 4.01
N LEU A 136 -1.73 -1.48 5.30
CA LEU A 136 -1.03 -0.61 6.25
C LEU A 136 0.34 -1.18 6.61
N ALA A 137 0.41 -2.48 6.88
CA ALA A 137 1.66 -3.20 7.09
C ALA A 137 2.64 -2.95 5.94
N GLY A 138 2.18 -3.04 4.68
CA GLY A 138 3.00 -2.80 3.50
C GLY A 138 3.67 -1.41 3.41
N THR A 139 3.25 -0.42 4.19
CA THR A 139 3.90 0.91 4.22
C THR A 139 5.18 0.93 5.05
N HIS A 140 5.33 0.02 6.02
CA HIS A 140 6.41 0.07 7.02
C HIS A 140 7.01 -1.31 7.36
N GLU A 141 6.39 -2.42 6.96
CA GLU A 141 6.94 -3.75 7.12
C GLU A 141 7.81 -4.14 5.91
N MET A 142 8.73 -5.07 6.15
CA MET A 142 9.54 -5.69 5.10
C MET A 142 8.73 -6.70 4.28
N ASP A 143 7.97 -7.55 4.96
CA ASP A 143 7.15 -8.61 4.38
C ASP A 143 5.85 -8.66 5.19
N THR A 144 4.69 -8.60 4.53
CA THR A 144 3.41 -8.84 5.20
C THR A 144 3.04 -10.32 5.23
N ASP A 145 2.11 -10.73 6.08
CA ASP A 145 1.62 -12.12 6.11
C ASP A 145 0.99 -12.52 4.77
N GLY A 146 0.16 -11.64 4.19
CA GLY A 146 -0.48 -11.90 2.89
C GLY A 146 0.52 -12.02 1.73
N GLN A 147 1.66 -11.31 1.82
CA GLN A 147 2.76 -11.42 0.88
C GLN A 147 3.47 -12.77 0.98
N ARG A 148 3.85 -13.18 2.21
CA ARG A 148 4.50 -14.49 2.45
C ARG A 148 3.62 -15.65 1.97
N GLU A 149 2.33 -15.62 2.28
CA GLU A 149 1.36 -16.62 1.80
C GLU A 149 1.31 -16.72 0.28
N ALA A 150 1.32 -15.58 -0.42
CA ALA A 150 1.31 -15.55 -1.87
C ALA A 150 2.58 -16.18 -2.47
N ALA A 151 3.76 -15.87 -1.91
CA ALA A 151 5.02 -16.46 -2.34
C ALA A 151 5.07 -17.97 -2.08
N ASP A 152 4.60 -18.44 -0.93
CA ASP A 152 4.55 -19.87 -0.61
C ASP A 152 3.56 -20.62 -1.52
N TYR A 153 2.41 -20.03 -1.82
CA TYR A 153 1.47 -20.57 -2.80
C TYR A 153 2.14 -20.69 -4.18
N VAL A 154 2.85 -19.65 -4.63
CA VAL A 154 3.56 -19.65 -5.92
C VAL A 154 4.64 -20.72 -5.99
N ARG A 155 5.45 -20.89 -4.94
CA ARG A 155 6.45 -21.98 -4.86
C ARG A 155 5.80 -23.35 -5.01
N ARG A 156 4.72 -23.60 -4.25
CA ARG A 156 3.97 -24.86 -4.32
C ARG A 156 3.38 -25.12 -5.71
N ILE A 157 2.83 -24.08 -6.36
CA ILE A 157 2.28 -24.19 -7.72
C ILE A 157 3.40 -24.47 -8.74
N HIS A 158 4.54 -23.80 -8.62
CA HIS A 158 5.71 -24.03 -9.48
C HIS A 158 6.21 -25.48 -9.39
N GLU A 159 6.33 -26.03 -8.18
CA GLU A 159 6.72 -27.43 -7.96
C GLU A 159 5.72 -28.42 -8.52
N LYS A 160 4.42 -28.15 -8.35
CA LYS A 160 3.33 -29.05 -8.77
C LYS A 160 3.09 -29.02 -10.29
N TYR A 161 3.31 -27.88 -10.94
CA TYR A 161 3.02 -27.66 -12.35
C TYR A 161 4.23 -27.05 -13.07
N PRO A 162 5.23 -27.88 -13.46
CA PRO A 162 6.42 -27.40 -14.14
C PRO A 162 6.06 -26.84 -15.53
N GLY A 163 6.80 -25.81 -15.94
CA GLY A 163 6.59 -25.08 -17.18
C GLY A 163 6.59 -23.57 -16.94
N LYS A 164 6.14 -22.81 -17.95
CA LYS A 164 6.01 -21.36 -17.85
C LYS A 164 5.02 -21.00 -16.74
N LEU A 165 5.43 -20.13 -15.81
CA LEU A 165 4.61 -19.63 -14.73
C LEU A 165 4.41 -18.12 -14.87
N VAL A 166 3.16 -17.72 -15.06
CA VAL A 166 2.73 -16.33 -15.10
C VAL A 166 1.90 -16.04 -13.86
N VAL A 167 2.17 -14.92 -13.22
CA VAL A 167 1.35 -14.43 -12.09
C VAL A 167 0.70 -13.11 -12.48
N ALA A 168 -0.52 -12.89 -12.01
CA ALA A 168 -1.20 -11.62 -12.23
C ALA A 168 -2.11 -11.27 -11.05
N GLY A 169 -2.49 -10.01 -10.93
CA GLY A 169 -3.47 -9.59 -9.95
C GLY A 169 -3.80 -8.12 -10.02
N HIS A 170 -4.90 -7.74 -9.37
CA HIS A 170 -5.39 -6.37 -9.30
C HIS A 170 -5.27 -5.81 -7.88
N SER A 171 -5.00 -4.51 -7.73
CA SER A 171 -4.96 -3.86 -6.41
C SER A 171 -3.93 -4.54 -5.50
N LYS A 172 -4.34 -5.01 -4.32
CA LYS A 172 -3.48 -5.85 -3.44
C LYS A 172 -3.04 -7.17 -4.08
N GLY A 173 -3.83 -7.73 -4.99
CA GLY A 173 -3.43 -8.90 -5.79
C GLY A 173 -2.26 -8.59 -6.72
N GLY A 174 -2.20 -7.37 -7.25
CA GLY A 174 -1.05 -6.88 -8.03
C GLY A 174 0.22 -6.78 -7.18
N ASN A 175 0.09 -6.27 -5.95
CA ASN A 175 1.18 -6.27 -4.98
C ASN A 175 1.68 -7.70 -4.67
N LYS A 176 0.78 -8.64 -4.40
CA LYS A 176 1.12 -10.06 -4.16
C LYS A 176 1.80 -10.72 -5.35
N ALA A 177 1.37 -10.40 -6.58
CA ALA A 177 1.98 -10.89 -7.82
C ALA A 177 3.43 -10.37 -7.97
N MET A 178 3.64 -9.05 -7.81
CA MET A 178 4.96 -8.43 -7.86
C MET A 178 5.88 -8.95 -6.75
N TYR A 179 5.35 -9.04 -5.52
CA TYR A 179 6.06 -9.60 -4.37
C TYR A 179 6.54 -11.03 -4.64
N SER A 180 5.62 -11.90 -5.06
CA SER A 180 5.93 -13.31 -5.31
C SER A 180 7.00 -13.46 -6.40
N THR A 181 7.00 -12.57 -7.40
CA THR A 181 8.01 -12.58 -8.46
C THR A 181 9.42 -12.33 -7.91
N VAL A 182 9.56 -11.30 -7.07
CA VAL A 182 10.84 -10.92 -6.46
C VAL A 182 11.29 -11.90 -5.38
N ALA A 183 10.39 -12.27 -4.47
CA ALA A 183 10.70 -13.10 -3.31
C ALA A 183 10.96 -14.58 -3.65
N THR A 184 10.45 -15.07 -4.79
CA THR A 184 10.64 -16.47 -5.21
C THR A 184 11.65 -16.62 -6.35
N GLY A 185 11.69 -15.66 -7.30
CA GLY A 185 12.51 -15.75 -8.50
C GLY A 185 12.08 -16.81 -9.53
N VAL A 186 11.02 -17.58 -9.25
CA VAL A 186 10.54 -18.69 -10.11
C VAL A 186 9.48 -18.27 -11.14
N VAL A 187 8.99 -17.04 -11.03
CA VAL A 187 7.98 -16.47 -11.95
C VAL A 187 8.65 -16.01 -13.24
N ASP A 188 8.09 -16.40 -14.38
CA ASP A 188 8.59 -16.01 -15.70
C ASP A 188 8.07 -14.63 -16.11
N GLU A 189 6.78 -14.35 -15.88
CA GLU A 189 6.15 -13.07 -16.19
C GLU A 189 5.13 -12.69 -15.10
N CYS A 190 5.03 -11.40 -14.81
CA CYS A 190 4.14 -10.82 -13.80
C CYS A 190 3.37 -9.65 -14.39
N TYR A 191 2.04 -9.68 -14.25
CA TYR A 191 1.15 -8.61 -14.71
C TYR A 191 0.39 -8.02 -13.54
N SER A 192 0.70 -6.78 -13.20
CA SER A 192 0.05 -6.03 -12.12
C SER A 192 -0.96 -5.06 -12.71
N PHE A 193 -2.22 -5.13 -12.26
CA PHE A 193 -3.27 -4.20 -12.67
C PHE A 193 -3.64 -3.26 -11.52
N ASP A 194 -3.41 -1.96 -11.66
CA ASP A 194 -3.57 -0.98 -10.57
C ASP A 194 -2.93 -1.44 -9.24
N GLY A 195 -1.79 -2.14 -9.32
CA GLY A 195 -1.23 -2.83 -8.16
C GLY A 195 -0.55 -1.85 -7.19
N GLN A 196 -0.85 -2.02 -5.91
CA GLN A 196 -0.20 -1.25 -4.84
C GLN A 196 1.33 -1.46 -4.85
N GLY A 197 2.10 -0.39 -4.70
CA GLY A 197 3.57 -0.40 -4.60
C GLY A 197 4.08 -0.92 -3.26
N PHE A 198 5.34 -0.61 -2.95
CA PHE A 198 6.01 -1.10 -1.74
C PHE A 198 6.66 0.03 -0.93
N GLY A 199 6.62 -0.10 0.40
CA GLY A 199 7.30 0.80 1.33
C GLY A 199 8.82 0.63 1.36
N ARG A 200 9.51 1.57 2.00
CA ARG A 200 10.99 1.66 2.04
C ARG A 200 11.67 0.39 2.55
N ASN A 201 11.14 -0.19 3.63
CA ASN A 201 11.73 -1.36 4.28
C ASN A 201 11.76 -2.58 3.34
N PHE A 202 10.72 -2.79 2.53
CA PHE A 202 10.72 -3.80 1.46
C PHE A 202 11.75 -3.46 0.38
N LEU A 203 11.74 -2.22 -0.14
CA LEU A 203 12.60 -1.81 -1.25
C LEU A 203 14.09 -1.94 -0.92
N ASP A 204 14.47 -1.56 0.31
CA ASP A 204 15.84 -1.65 0.77
C ASP A 204 16.29 -3.10 0.96
N PHE A 205 15.41 -3.95 1.49
CA PHE A 205 15.72 -5.36 1.72
C PHE A 205 15.83 -6.16 0.41
N TYR A 206 14.86 -6.02 -0.49
CA TYR A 206 14.78 -6.77 -1.75
C TYR A 206 15.47 -6.07 -2.93
N LYS A 207 16.30 -5.05 -2.68
CA LYS A 207 16.91 -4.22 -3.73
C LYS A 207 17.55 -5.05 -4.86
N LYS A 208 18.32 -6.09 -4.52
CA LYS A 208 19.02 -6.92 -5.50
C LYS A 208 18.08 -7.82 -6.29
N GLU A 209 17.06 -8.36 -5.63
CA GLU A 209 16.05 -9.20 -6.22
C GLU A 209 15.15 -8.38 -7.15
N ILE A 210 14.79 -7.16 -6.76
CA ILE A 210 14.08 -6.19 -7.61
C ILE A 210 14.91 -5.89 -8.85
N GLU A 211 16.19 -5.52 -8.69
CA GLU A 211 17.08 -5.27 -9.83
C GLU A 211 17.16 -6.48 -10.78
N ARG A 212 17.15 -7.70 -10.23
CA ARG A 212 17.23 -8.95 -11.01
C ARG A 212 15.94 -9.29 -11.75
N TYR A 213 14.78 -9.09 -11.13
CA TYR A 213 13.50 -9.64 -11.60
C TYR A 213 12.53 -8.60 -12.13
N ARG A 214 12.77 -7.29 -11.94
CA ARG A 214 11.84 -6.22 -12.36
C ARG A 214 11.47 -6.26 -13.84
N ASN A 215 12.36 -6.70 -14.72
CA ASN A 215 12.08 -6.79 -16.16
C ASN A 215 11.07 -7.88 -16.55
N ARG A 216 10.62 -8.69 -15.58
CA ARG A 216 9.51 -9.65 -15.72
C ARG A 216 8.19 -9.08 -15.21
N ILE A 217 8.18 -7.83 -14.72
CA ILE A 217 7.04 -7.22 -14.04
C ILE A 217 6.53 -6.06 -14.90
N HIS A 218 5.31 -6.24 -15.40
CA HIS A 218 4.59 -5.27 -16.24
C HIS A 218 3.42 -4.70 -15.47
N ALA A 219 3.43 -3.39 -15.20
CA ALA A 219 2.33 -2.73 -14.52
C ALA A 219 1.40 -2.05 -15.54
N TYR A 220 0.11 -2.38 -15.49
CA TYR A 220 -0.95 -1.73 -16.25
C TYR A 220 -1.84 -0.97 -15.27
N ASN A 221 -1.87 0.35 -15.36
CA ASN A 221 -2.59 1.19 -14.41
C ASN A 221 -3.61 2.07 -15.14
N LEU A 222 -4.80 2.27 -14.60
CA LEU A 222 -5.70 3.30 -15.13
C LEU A 222 -5.04 4.67 -14.96
N ASP A 223 -5.23 5.54 -15.95
CA ASP A 223 -4.58 6.84 -16.02
C ASP A 223 -4.78 7.69 -14.74
N ASN A 224 -5.95 7.64 -14.13
CA ASN A 224 -6.29 8.34 -12.90
C ASN A 224 -6.51 7.41 -11.71
N ASP A 225 -5.96 6.19 -11.76
CA ASP A 225 -5.98 5.29 -10.61
C ASP A 225 -5.35 5.93 -9.38
N PHE A 226 -5.91 5.60 -8.21
CA PHE A 226 -5.49 6.13 -6.91
C PHE A 226 -4.75 5.09 -6.04
N VAL A 227 -4.65 3.83 -6.47
CA VAL A 227 -4.00 2.76 -5.69
C VAL A 227 -2.59 2.44 -6.16
N SER A 228 -2.35 2.30 -7.45
CA SER A 228 -1.03 2.14 -8.06
C SER A 228 -0.05 3.27 -7.77
N PRO A 229 -0.44 4.55 -7.61
CA PRO A 229 0.47 5.58 -7.11
C PRO A 229 0.73 5.48 -5.60
N LEU A 230 0.07 4.58 -4.86
CA LEU A 230 0.40 4.36 -3.45
C LEU A 230 1.72 3.60 -3.36
N MET A 231 2.73 4.28 -2.83
CA MET A 231 4.09 3.78 -2.63
C MET A 231 4.82 3.51 -3.96
N GLN A 232 6.04 2.96 -3.87
CA GLN A 232 6.90 2.83 -5.04
C GLN A 232 6.64 1.52 -5.78
N SER A 233 6.35 1.61 -7.08
CA SER A 233 6.29 0.44 -7.96
C SER A 233 7.68 -0.15 -8.20
N ILE A 234 7.76 -1.48 -8.27
CA ILE A 234 8.98 -2.24 -8.60
C ILE A 234 8.98 -2.78 -10.04
N ALA A 235 7.99 -2.40 -10.84
CA ALA A 235 7.85 -2.87 -12.22
C ALA A 235 9.03 -2.42 -13.11
N GLY A 236 9.32 -3.22 -14.13
CA GLY A 236 10.29 -2.91 -15.18
C GLY A 236 9.73 -1.86 -16.15
N ASP A 237 8.44 -1.95 -16.43
CA ASP A 237 7.67 -1.02 -17.24
C ASP A 237 6.30 -0.72 -16.62
N ILE A 238 5.76 0.44 -16.98
CA ILE A 238 4.46 0.93 -16.52
C ILE A 238 3.70 1.44 -17.74
N HIS A 239 2.54 0.85 -17.99
CA HIS A 239 1.59 1.19 -19.03
C HIS A 239 0.38 1.87 -18.39
N TYR A 240 0.04 3.08 -18.84
CA TYR A 240 -1.20 3.72 -18.41
C TYR A 240 -2.32 3.43 -19.39
N VAL A 241 -3.49 3.10 -18.86
CA VAL A 241 -4.68 2.69 -19.61
C VAL A 241 -5.75 3.74 -19.44
N LYS A 242 -6.38 4.13 -20.55
CA LYS A 242 -7.45 5.12 -20.54
C LYS A 242 -8.66 4.57 -19.81
N GLY A 243 -8.93 5.09 -18.62
CA GLY A 243 -10.13 4.74 -17.86
C GLY A 243 -11.39 5.16 -18.60
N ASN A 244 -12.22 4.18 -18.93
CA ASN A 244 -13.50 4.46 -19.58
C ASN A 244 -14.50 4.87 -18.49
N ARG A 245 -14.87 6.16 -18.44
CA ARG A 245 -15.96 6.82 -17.65
C ARG A 245 -15.47 7.85 -16.62
N ILE A 246 -15.13 9.05 -17.09
CA ILE A 246 -15.03 10.24 -16.24
C ILE A 246 -16.45 10.77 -16.00
N GLY A 247 -16.92 10.73 -14.76
CA GLY A 247 -18.20 11.31 -14.34
C GLY A 247 -18.87 10.55 -13.18
N MET A 248 -18.69 11.06 -11.96
CA MET A 248 -19.48 10.84 -10.73
C MET A 248 -19.18 9.68 -9.76
N ASP A 249 -18.40 8.63 -10.09
CA ASP A 249 -17.98 7.64 -9.07
C ASP A 249 -16.45 7.51 -9.00
N PHE A 250 -15.86 8.09 -7.95
CA PHE A 250 -14.41 8.09 -7.73
C PHE A 250 -13.83 6.67 -7.70
N GLY A 251 -14.53 5.71 -7.10
CA GLY A 251 -13.95 4.38 -7.00
C GLY A 251 -13.94 3.60 -8.32
N LYS A 252 -14.60 4.09 -9.38
CA LYS A 252 -14.47 3.50 -10.72
C LYS A 252 -13.10 3.75 -11.33
N LEU A 253 -12.34 4.71 -10.81
CA LEU A 253 -10.96 4.94 -11.19
C LEU A 253 -10.02 3.80 -10.79
N HIS A 254 -10.49 2.88 -9.93
CA HIS A 254 -9.77 1.68 -9.50
C HIS A 254 -10.62 0.41 -9.74
N SER A 255 -11.48 0.45 -10.75
CA SER A 255 -12.30 -0.70 -11.15
C SER A 255 -11.66 -1.39 -12.34
N LEU A 256 -11.43 -2.70 -12.22
CA LEU A 256 -10.83 -3.45 -13.31
C LEU A 256 -11.69 -3.47 -14.59
N ALA A 257 -13.01 -3.26 -14.46
CA ALA A 257 -13.89 -3.10 -15.60
C ALA A 257 -13.56 -1.86 -16.46
N ALA A 258 -12.98 -0.82 -15.85
CA ALA A 258 -12.66 0.43 -16.53
C ALA A 258 -11.43 0.32 -17.45
N PHE A 259 -10.66 -0.76 -17.37
CA PHE A 259 -9.59 -1.09 -18.33
C PHE A 259 -10.12 -1.37 -19.74
N PHE A 260 -11.39 -1.77 -19.83
CA PHE A 260 -11.98 -2.27 -21.06
C PHE A 260 -12.88 -1.23 -21.72
N ASP A 261 -12.65 -1.00 -23.01
CA ASP A 261 -13.66 -0.37 -23.85
C ASP A 261 -14.87 -1.31 -24.08
N LYS A 262 -15.86 -0.83 -24.85
CA LYS A 262 -17.06 -1.63 -25.18
C LYS A 262 -16.74 -2.93 -25.93
N ASP A 263 -15.63 -2.98 -26.64
CA ASP A 263 -15.16 -4.08 -27.47
C ASP A 263 -14.13 -4.96 -26.72
N MET A 264 -13.99 -4.74 -25.40
CA MET A 264 -13.08 -5.43 -24.50
C MET A 264 -11.59 -5.25 -24.81
N LYS A 265 -11.22 -4.09 -25.37
CA LYS A 265 -9.83 -3.70 -25.64
C LYS A 265 -9.29 -2.80 -24.54
N ILE A 266 -7.98 -2.90 -24.32
CA ILE A 266 -7.19 -2.00 -23.49
C ILE A 266 -6.58 -0.94 -24.40
N SER A 267 -6.71 0.34 -24.03
CA SER A 267 -6.15 1.47 -24.78
C SER A 267 -5.14 2.22 -23.92
N GLU A 268 -3.88 2.24 -24.35
CA GLU A 268 -2.83 2.97 -23.63
C GLU A 268 -2.96 4.49 -23.78
N THR A 269 -2.47 5.20 -22.78
CA THR A 269 -2.48 6.67 -22.65
C THR A 269 -1.33 7.12 -21.76
N GLU A 270 -1.21 8.42 -21.52
CA GLU A 270 -0.33 8.98 -20.50
C GLU A 270 -0.96 8.93 -19.10
N GLN A 271 -0.13 9.00 -18.06
CA GLN A 271 -0.62 9.13 -16.68
C GLN A 271 -1.51 10.38 -16.52
N GLY A 272 -2.67 10.17 -15.93
CA GLY A 272 -3.63 11.20 -15.59
C GLY A 272 -3.18 12.07 -14.42
N VAL A 273 -3.76 13.27 -14.34
CA VAL A 273 -3.37 14.28 -13.35
C VAL A 273 -3.69 13.82 -11.92
N ILE A 274 -4.78 13.08 -11.71
CA ILE A 274 -5.17 12.63 -10.37
C ILE A 274 -4.15 11.64 -9.82
N GLY A 275 -3.86 10.58 -10.57
CA GLY A 275 -2.87 9.57 -10.15
C GLY A 275 -1.49 10.16 -9.93
N LYS A 276 -1.08 11.13 -10.78
CA LYS A 276 0.20 11.83 -10.65
C LYS A 276 0.30 12.67 -9.36
N GLU A 277 -0.75 13.40 -9.00
CA GLU A 277 -0.77 14.19 -7.77
C GLU A 277 -0.87 13.32 -6.52
N ILE A 278 -1.61 12.21 -6.57
CA ILE A 278 -1.64 11.22 -5.47
C ILE A 278 -0.26 10.64 -5.24
N GLY A 279 0.44 10.22 -6.30
CA GLY A 279 1.79 9.65 -6.17
C GLY A 279 2.78 10.63 -5.54
N ARG A 280 2.77 11.89 -5.97
CA ARG A 280 3.62 12.94 -5.38
C ARG A 280 3.32 13.21 -3.91
N PHE A 281 2.03 13.23 -3.54
CA PHE A 281 1.64 13.38 -2.14
C PHE A 281 2.04 12.16 -1.32
N THR A 282 1.90 10.95 -1.85
CA THR A 282 2.36 9.73 -1.19
C THR A 282 3.87 9.74 -0.99
N ASP A 283 4.65 10.14 -2.01
CA ASP A 283 6.09 10.32 -1.88
C ASP A 283 6.44 11.35 -0.79
N HIS A 284 5.72 12.47 -0.72
CA HIS A 284 5.90 13.46 0.35
C HIS A 284 5.64 12.85 1.73
N VAL A 285 4.54 12.12 1.90
CA VAL A 285 4.20 11.44 3.17
C VAL A 285 5.29 10.45 3.54
N LEU A 286 5.68 9.55 2.63
CA LEU A 286 6.73 8.56 2.86
C LEU A 286 8.08 9.22 3.21
N ASN A 287 8.34 10.44 2.73
CA ASN A 287 9.59 11.16 2.97
C ASN A 287 9.61 12.04 4.22
N THR A 288 8.47 12.42 4.76
CA THR A 288 8.37 13.42 5.84
C THR A 288 7.79 12.88 7.14
N VAL A 289 7.03 11.79 7.08
CA VAL A 289 6.40 11.16 8.24
C VAL A 289 7.28 10.01 8.71
N SER A 290 7.60 10.00 10.02
CA SER A 290 8.38 8.93 10.62
C SER A 290 7.64 7.60 10.66
N ASP A 291 8.37 6.49 10.72
CA ASP A 291 7.81 5.13 10.80
C ASP A 291 6.75 4.97 11.92
N GLU A 292 7.00 5.44 13.15
CA GLU A 292 6.00 5.38 14.25
C GLU A 292 4.67 6.07 13.88
N ASN A 293 4.78 7.23 13.24
CA ASN A 293 3.63 8.03 12.83
C ASN A 293 3.00 7.50 11.54
N MET A 294 3.78 6.82 10.70
CA MET A 294 3.32 6.22 9.46
C MET A 294 2.29 5.14 9.75
N VAL A 295 2.50 4.30 10.77
CA VAL A 295 1.52 3.28 11.21
C VAL A 295 0.17 3.91 11.52
N ARG A 296 0.17 5.03 12.24
CA ARG A 296 -1.05 5.73 12.64
C ARG A 296 -1.70 6.48 11.48
N LEU A 297 -0.90 7.19 10.68
CA LEU A 297 -1.38 7.97 9.54
C LEU A 297 -1.92 7.06 8.45
N SER A 298 -1.21 5.99 8.10
CA SER A 298 -1.67 5.02 7.11
C SER A 298 -2.98 4.39 7.58
N GLY A 299 -3.08 3.98 8.85
CA GLY A 299 -4.31 3.40 9.41
C GLY A 299 -5.50 4.35 9.37
N TYR A 300 -5.26 5.62 9.74
CA TYR A 300 -6.25 6.67 9.62
C TYR A 300 -6.73 6.85 8.17
N ILE A 301 -5.80 6.99 7.21
CA ILE A 301 -6.12 7.15 5.78
C ILE A 301 -6.86 5.94 5.24
N GLY A 302 -6.46 4.72 5.62
CA GLY A 302 -7.11 3.48 5.17
C GLY A 302 -8.57 3.39 5.62
N VAL A 303 -8.85 3.71 6.89
CA VAL A 303 -10.23 3.76 7.40
C VAL A 303 -11.01 4.89 6.72
N LEU A 304 -10.43 6.09 6.63
CA LEU A 304 -11.08 7.23 6.01
C LEU A 304 -11.44 6.94 4.55
N ALA A 305 -10.52 6.36 3.77
CA ALA A 305 -10.75 5.97 2.38
C ALA A 305 -11.81 4.87 2.26
N SER A 306 -11.75 3.83 3.09
CA SER A 306 -12.73 2.74 3.10
C SER A 306 -14.15 3.26 3.39
N LEU A 307 -14.30 4.12 4.39
CA LEU A 307 -15.59 4.73 4.74
C LEU A 307 -16.09 5.68 3.66
N MET A 308 -15.20 6.46 3.03
CA MET A 308 -15.55 7.35 1.93
C MET A 308 -15.94 6.62 0.65
N LEU A 309 -15.41 5.42 0.46
CA LEU A 309 -15.79 4.53 -0.63
C LEU A 309 -17.04 3.69 -0.30
N SER A 310 -17.54 3.73 0.94
CA SER A 310 -18.79 3.10 1.35
C SER A 310 -19.99 4.02 1.08
N LYS A 311 -21.16 3.45 0.73
CA LYS A 311 -22.36 4.24 0.45
C LYS A 311 -23.00 4.75 1.76
N GLY A 312 -23.24 6.05 1.85
CA GLY A 312 -24.16 6.65 2.84
C GLY A 312 -23.55 7.29 4.09
N MET A 313 -22.23 7.32 4.24
CA MET A 313 -21.56 8.03 5.34
C MET A 313 -21.21 9.46 4.96
N SER A 314 -21.42 10.42 5.86
CA SER A 314 -20.93 11.80 5.65
C SER A 314 -19.41 11.87 5.85
N PHE A 315 -18.74 12.81 5.19
CA PHE A 315 -17.29 13.01 5.35
C PHE A 315 -16.90 13.29 6.81
N THR A 316 -17.73 14.02 7.54
CA THR A 316 -17.51 14.32 8.96
C THR A 316 -17.63 13.09 9.85
N ASP A 317 -18.57 12.19 9.56
CA ASP A 317 -18.71 10.93 10.31
C ASP A 317 -17.54 9.99 10.00
N ALA A 318 -17.07 9.98 8.74
CA ALA A 318 -15.90 9.21 8.34
C ALA A 318 -14.63 9.69 9.05
N ILE A 319 -14.43 11.02 9.17
CA ILE A 319 -13.34 11.59 9.98
C ILE A 319 -13.47 11.15 11.44
N ALA A 320 -14.66 11.27 12.04
CA ALA A 320 -14.87 10.95 13.45
C ALA A 320 -14.59 9.46 13.75
N GLU A 321 -15.02 8.56 12.87
CA GLU A 321 -14.77 7.13 13.01
C GLU A 321 -13.30 6.77 12.76
N ALA A 322 -12.65 7.36 11.75
CA ALA A 322 -11.21 7.18 11.52
C ALA A 322 -10.39 7.67 12.72
N GLU A 323 -10.74 8.85 13.26
CA GLU A 323 -10.10 9.44 14.43
C GLU A 323 -10.35 8.62 15.71
N ARG A 324 -11.51 7.97 15.83
CA ARG A 324 -11.81 7.06 16.94
C ARG A 324 -10.91 5.82 16.91
N ARG A 325 -10.63 5.28 15.72
CA ARG A 325 -9.77 4.09 15.55
C ARG A 325 -8.29 4.43 15.62
N TYR A 326 -7.90 5.58 15.07
CA TYR A 326 -6.51 6.06 15.03
C TYR A 326 -6.43 7.49 15.59
N PRO A 327 -6.50 7.66 16.92
CA PRO A 327 -6.45 8.98 17.56
C PRO A 327 -5.18 9.74 17.22
N GLY A 328 -5.33 10.99 16.76
CA GLY A 328 -4.25 11.84 16.25
C GLY A 328 -4.03 11.74 14.74
N GLY A 329 -4.74 10.84 14.04
CA GLY A 329 -4.62 10.66 12.60
C GLY A 329 -5.04 11.89 11.79
N THR A 330 -6.09 12.60 12.23
CA THR A 330 -6.51 13.86 11.59
C THR A 330 -5.41 14.92 11.65
N VAL A 331 -4.74 15.02 12.81
CA VAL A 331 -3.65 15.98 13.03
C VAL A 331 -2.45 15.61 12.15
N LEU A 332 -2.08 14.33 12.07
CA LEU A 332 -1.06 13.79 11.17
C LEU A 332 -1.34 14.11 9.69
N LEU A 333 -2.56 13.86 9.22
CA LEU A 333 -2.94 14.12 7.84
C LEU A 333 -2.89 15.62 7.51
N VAL A 334 -3.39 16.48 8.42
CA VAL A 334 -3.35 17.93 8.24
C VAL A 334 -1.91 18.46 8.19
N ALA A 335 -1.01 17.94 9.01
CA ALA A 335 0.40 18.35 8.95
C ALA A 335 1.09 17.89 7.67
N ALA A 336 0.84 16.65 7.22
CA ALA A 336 1.36 16.16 5.95
C ALA A 336 0.88 17.04 4.78
N LEU A 337 -0.40 17.42 4.77
CA LEU A 337 -0.97 18.33 3.77
C LEU A 337 -0.39 19.76 3.88
N SER A 338 -0.21 20.27 5.10
CA SER A 338 0.29 21.64 5.32
C SER A 338 1.77 21.82 4.99
N THR A 339 2.54 20.72 5.00
CA THR A 339 3.95 20.70 4.62
C THR A 339 4.17 20.33 3.15
N TYR A 340 3.11 19.96 2.44
CA TYR A 340 3.17 19.64 1.02
C TYR A 340 3.12 20.92 0.19
N ASP A 341 4.20 21.21 -0.51
CA ASP A 341 4.41 22.45 -1.28
C ASP A 341 3.47 22.60 -2.48
N ARG A 342 2.83 21.50 -2.91
CA ARG A 342 1.88 21.46 -4.02
C ARG A 342 0.45 21.16 -3.59
N LEU A 343 0.10 21.58 -2.37
CA LEU A 343 -1.24 21.41 -1.80
C LEU A 343 -2.34 21.94 -2.75
N ASP A 344 -2.13 23.10 -3.36
CA ASP A 344 -3.12 23.71 -4.26
C ASP A 344 -3.37 22.85 -5.51
N GLU A 345 -2.31 22.32 -6.14
CA GLU A 345 -2.47 21.44 -7.30
C GLU A 345 -3.08 20.09 -6.94
N PHE A 346 -2.71 19.54 -5.78
CA PHE A 346 -3.32 18.32 -5.28
C PHE A 346 -4.80 18.50 -5.00
N MET A 347 -5.19 19.58 -4.32
CA MET A 347 -6.59 19.89 -4.06
C MET A 347 -7.35 20.20 -5.34
N ALA A 348 -6.71 20.82 -6.33
CA ALA A 348 -7.31 21.03 -7.65
C ALA A 348 -7.51 19.70 -8.41
N ALA A 349 -6.56 18.76 -8.33
CA ALA A 349 -6.67 17.45 -8.94
C ALA A 349 -7.78 16.61 -8.30
N ILE A 350 -7.78 16.52 -6.96
CA ILE A 350 -8.84 15.84 -6.19
C ILE A 350 -10.20 16.52 -6.42
N GLY A 351 -10.24 17.86 -6.54
CA GLY A 351 -11.46 18.59 -6.88
C GLY A 351 -12.11 18.14 -8.20
N ARG A 352 -11.33 17.68 -9.20
CA ARG A 352 -11.87 17.20 -10.48
C ARG A 352 -12.70 15.92 -10.35
N VAL A 353 -12.40 15.10 -9.34
CA VAL A 353 -13.16 13.88 -9.02
C VAL A 353 -14.63 14.21 -8.72
N PHE A 354 -14.86 15.30 -8.00
CA PHE A 354 -16.17 15.71 -7.50
C PHE A 354 -16.97 16.57 -8.51
N GLY A 355 -16.51 16.67 -9.77
CA GLY A 355 -17.23 17.36 -10.83
C GLY A 355 -17.26 18.89 -10.69
N PRO A 356 -18.24 19.59 -11.29
CA PRO A 356 -18.27 21.05 -11.39
C PRO A 356 -18.27 21.80 -10.05
N THR A 357 -18.76 21.18 -8.97
CA THR A 357 -18.75 21.74 -7.60
C THR A 357 -17.53 21.29 -6.79
N GLY A 358 -16.64 20.51 -7.37
CA GLY A 358 -15.67 19.72 -6.65
C GLY A 358 -14.56 20.50 -5.95
N SER A 359 -14.20 21.69 -6.43
CA SER A 359 -13.29 22.58 -5.71
C SER A 359 -13.90 23.08 -4.38
N ARG A 360 -15.21 23.33 -4.34
CA ARG A 360 -15.93 23.70 -3.11
C ARG A 360 -16.01 22.51 -2.15
N THR A 361 -16.27 21.32 -2.67
CA THR A 361 -16.31 20.08 -1.89
C THR A 361 -14.94 19.77 -1.26
N ALA A 362 -13.86 19.85 -2.05
CA ALA A 362 -12.50 19.65 -1.57
C ALA A 362 -12.09 20.69 -0.52
N GLY A 363 -12.43 21.97 -0.73
CA GLY A 363 -12.21 23.02 0.26
C GLY A 363 -13.01 22.81 1.56
N SER A 364 -14.24 22.30 1.46
CA SER A 364 -15.08 21.99 2.63
C SER A 364 -14.52 20.81 3.43
N ALA A 365 -14.01 19.79 2.74
CA ALA A 365 -13.31 18.66 3.34
C ALA A 365 -12.05 19.11 4.10
N MET A 366 -11.22 19.97 3.49
CA MET A 366 -10.03 20.50 4.16
C MET A 366 -10.38 21.33 5.39
N LYS A 367 -11.44 22.15 5.32
CA LYS A 367 -11.94 22.91 6.47
C LYS A 367 -12.41 22.00 7.60
N ALA A 368 -13.11 20.91 7.28
CA ALA A 368 -13.55 19.92 8.28
C ALA A 368 -12.37 19.23 8.96
N LEU A 369 -11.35 18.81 8.20
CA LEU A 369 -10.11 18.25 8.74
C LEU A 369 -9.39 19.25 9.67
N GLN A 370 -9.29 20.52 9.27
CA GLN A 370 -8.66 21.56 10.09
C GLN A 370 -9.41 21.83 11.40
N ILE A 371 -10.75 21.88 11.36
CA ILE A 371 -11.58 22.05 12.55
C ILE A 371 -11.42 20.86 13.50
N ALA A 372 -11.43 19.64 12.96
CA ALA A 372 -11.25 18.42 13.75
C ALA A 372 -9.86 18.37 14.40
N ALA A 373 -8.80 18.74 13.67
CA ALA A 373 -7.45 18.86 14.21
C ALA A 373 -7.36 19.89 15.34
N ASN A 374 -7.92 21.09 15.14
CA ASN A 374 -7.95 22.14 16.15
C ASN A 374 -8.72 21.71 17.41
N THR A 375 -9.84 20.99 17.23
CA THR A 375 -10.65 20.45 18.33
C THR A 375 -9.88 19.39 19.11
N TYR A 376 -9.17 18.50 18.41
CA TYR A 376 -8.30 17.50 19.03
C TYR A 376 -7.24 18.15 19.91
N ILE A 377 -6.51 19.13 19.35
CA ILE A 377 -5.47 19.90 20.07
C ILE A 377 -6.06 20.62 21.30
N ALA A 378 -7.21 21.27 21.14
CA ALA A 378 -7.88 21.99 22.22
C ALA A 378 -8.43 21.06 23.33
N SER A 379 -8.78 19.82 23.02
CA SER A 379 -9.34 18.87 23.98
C SER A 379 -8.34 18.36 25.03
N GLY A 380 -7.05 18.68 24.90
CA GLY A 380 -6.02 18.29 25.87
C GLY A 380 -5.84 16.78 26.02
N LYS A 381 -6.40 15.96 25.11
CA LYS A 381 -6.14 14.52 25.03
C LYS A 381 -4.66 14.32 24.72
N LYS A 382 -3.88 14.08 25.78
CA LYS A 382 -2.41 13.91 25.82
C LYS A 382 -1.84 12.74 24.98
N ASN A 383 -2.60 12.15 24.06
CA ASN A 383 -2.11 11.07 23.18
C ASN A 383 -1.69 11.54 21.78
N VAL A 384 -1.79 12.84 21.50
CA VAL A 384 -0.83 13.50 20.61
C VAL A 384 0.00 14.36 21.55
N SER A 385 1.13 13.82 22.00
CA SER A 385 2.09 14.67 22.68
C SER A 385 2.40 15.85 21.77
N VAL A 386 2.68 16.99 22.40
CA VAL A 386 3.12 18.22 21.74
C VAL A 386 4.44 17.99 20.96
N ASP A 387 5.01 16.78 21.03
CA ASP A 387 6.04 16.24 20.14
C ASP A 387 5.58 16.12 18.67
N PHE A 388 4.29 16.29 18.39
CA PHE A 388 3.79 16.45 17.03
C PHE A 388 4.37 17.70 16.32
N TYR A 389 4.87 18.68 17.08
CA TYR A 389 5.65 19.81 16.55
C TYR A 389 7.14 19.75 16.95
N ALA A 390 7.58 18.61 17.50
CA ALA A 390 8.95 18.30 17.88
C ALA A 390 9.12 16.79 18.11
N GLY A 391 9.21 15.98 17.03
CA GLY A 391 9.35 14.54 17.20
C GLY A 391 8.79 13.70 16.05
N SER A 392 9.50 13.67 14.93
CA SER A 392 9.42 12.50 14.06
C SER A 392 10.17 11.37 14.77
N GLN A 393 9.58 10.19 14.98
CA GLN A 393 10.33 9.00 15.44
C GLN A 393 10.99 8.24 14.29
N ASP A 394 11.62 9.00 13.40
CA ASP A 394 12.90 8.64 12.77
C ASP A 394 13.97 9.67 13.17
N VAL A 395 13.72 10.38 14.27
CA VAL A 395 14.69 11.24 14.93
C VAL A 395 15.48 10.37 15.86
N ARG A 396 16.80 10.40 15.67
CA ARG A 396 17.78 10.01 16.66
C ARG A 396 17.36 10.60 18.00
N ASP A 397 17.05 9.76 18.99
CA ASP A 397 16.65 10.20 20.33
C ASP A 397 17.71 11.15 20.94
N PHE A 398 17.39 12.45 20.98
CA PHE A 398 18.23 13.51 21.53
C PHE A 398 17.83 13.94 22.96
N SER A 399 17.11 13.08 23.68
CA SER A 399 16.72 13.34 25.08
C SER A 399 17.94 13.47 26.01
N GLU A 400 17.76 14.19 27.12
CA GLU A 400 18.79 14.25 28.18
C GLU A 400 19.11 12.88 28.77
N GLU A 401 18.13 11.97 28.78
CA GLU A 401 18.31 10.60 29.24
C GLU A 401 19.23 9.82 28.30
N THR A 402 19.02 9.91 26.99
CA THR A 402 19.86 9.23 26.00
C THR A 402 21.25 9.87 25.90
N GLU A 403 21.36 11.20 26.01
CA GLU A 403 22.67 11.85 26.14
C GLU A 403 23.46 11.27 27.33
N ARG A 404 22.81 11.11 28.48
CA ARG A 404 23.42 10.55 29.70
C ARG A 404 23.82 9.08 29.53
N LYS A 405 22.97 8.27 28.87
CA LYS A 405 23.28 6.87 28.57
C LYS A 405 24.50 6.73 27.66
N LEU A 406 24.57 7.53 26.60
CA LEU A 406 25.69 7.50 25.65
C LEU A 406 27.00 8.00 26.28
N LEU A 407 26.93 9.04 27.12
CA LEU A 407 28.08 9.51 27.89
C LEU A 407 28.56 8.45 28.90
N GLY A 408 27.64 7.75 29.57
CA GLY A 408 28.00 6.63 30.47
C GLY A 408 28.71 5.48 29.75
N ILE A 409 28.29 5.16 28.51
CA ILE A 409 28.98 4.16 27.68
C ILE A 409 30.42 4.59 27.35
N ILE A 410 30.65 5.88 27.06
CA ILE A 410 31.98 6.43 26.79
C ILE A 410 32.84 6.41 28.05
N ASP A 411 32.29 6.81 29.20
CA ASP A 411 33.00 6.75 30.48
C ASP A 411 33.42 5.31 30.83
N ASP A 412 32.56 4.32 30.56
CA ASP A 412 32.88 2.91 30.71
C ASP A 412 33.98 2.45 29.73
N ILE A 413 34.00 2.95 28.50
CA ILE A 413 35.03 2.64 27.50
C ILE A 413 36.38 3.26 27.88
N ASP A 414 36.39 4.56 28.22
CA ASP A 414 37.60 5.32 28.55
C ASP A 414 38.26 4.86 29.86
N GLY A 415 37.45 4.34 30.79
CA GLY A 415 37.91 3.74 32.05
C GLY A 415 38.55 2.35 31.88
N GLU A 416 38.48 1.74 30.68
CA GLU A 416 38.95 0.39 30.41
C GLU A 416 40.27 0.37 29.64
N LYS A 417 41.20 -0.50 30.06
CA LYS A 417 42.42 -0.75 29.27
C LYS A 417 42.08 -1.56 28.04
N TRP A 418 42.66 -1.24 26.88
CA TRP A 418 42.32 -1.91 25.61
C TRP A 418 42.56 -3.44 25.64
N TRP A 419 43.45 -3.92 26.52
CA TRP A 419 43.85 -5.32 26.70
C TRP A 419 43.23 -6.03 27.92
N ASP A 420 42.24 -5.44 28.60
CA ASP A 420 41.68 -6.05 29.82
C ASP A 420 40.74 -7.23 29.52
N VAL A 421 41.31 -8.43 29.45
CA VAL A 421 40.62 -9.70 29.16
C VAL A 421 39.74 -10.22 30.30
N THR A 422 39.69 -9.54 31.45
CA THR A 422 38.85 -9.97 32.58
C THR A 422 37.36 -9.59 32.41
N LYS A 423 37.06 -8.68 31.47
CA LYS A 423 35.68 -8.37 31.05
C LYS A 423 35.31 -9.18 29.80
N TRP A 424 34.31 -10.06 29.92
CA TRP A 424 33.84 -10.97 28.85
C TRP A 424 33.41 -10.24 27.56
N ASP A 425 33.04 -8.96 27.69
CA ASP A 425 32.59 -8.05 26.63
C ASP A 425 33.71 -7.63 25.66
N VAL A 426 34.99 -7.71 26.01
CA VAL A 426 36.09 -7.07 25.24
C VAL A 426 36.54 -7.88 24.01
N GLY A 427 36.06 -9.13 23.86
CA GLY A 427 36.44 -10.04 22.76
C GLY A 427 36.25 -9.47 21.36
N TYR A 428 35.29 -8.56 21.15
CA TYR A 428 35.04 -7.93 19.85
C TYR A 428 36.23 -7.09 19.36
N ARG A 429 37.07 -6.55 20.25
CA ARG A 429 38.26 -5.77 19.84
C ARG A 429 39.26 -6.66 19.09
N PHE A 430 39.40 -7.91 19.53
CA PHE A 430 40.25 -8.92 18.89
C PHE A 430 39.62 -9.48 17.60
N GLU A 431 38.30 -9.70 17.60
CA GLU A 431 37.56 -10.11 16.40
C GLU A 431 37.59 -9.03 15.31
N ASN A 432 37.54 -7.75 15.68
CA ASN A 432 37.66 -6.63 14.75
C ASN A 432 39.05 -6.59 14.12
N TRP A 433 40.08 -6.78 14.95
CA TRP A 433 41.48 -6.82 14.52
C TRP A 433 41.78 -7.99 13.56
N THR A 434 41.15 -9.15 13.76
CA THR A 434 41.29 -10.34 12.90
C THR A 434 40.35 -10.35 11.69
N GLY A 435 39.47 -9.35 11.55
CA GLY A 435 38.53 -9.22 10.44
C GLY A 435 37.30 -10.12 10.52
N HIS A 436 37.04 -10.72 11.68
CA HIS A 436 35.92 -11.64 11.91
C HIS A 436 34.73 -11.01 12.64
N LEU A 437 34.84 -9.75 13.09
CA LEU A 437 33.75 -9.07 13.80
C LEU A 437 32.57 -8.73 12.87
N THR A 438 31.40 -9.29 13.18
CA THR A 438 30.13 -8.96 12.53
C THR A 438 29.25 -8.17 13.50
N ILE A 439 29.39 -6.84 13.51
CA ILE A 439 28.65 -5.95 14.44
C ILE A 439 27.12 -6.06 14.25
N GLY A 440 26.68 -6.46 13.04
CA GLY A 440 25.26 -6.67 12.72
C GLY A 440 24.56 -7.74 13.58
N ASN A 441 25.29 -8.68 14.17
CA ASN A 441 24.72 -9.72 15.02
C ASN A 441 24.22 -9.21 16.37
N TYR A 442 24.59 -7.98 16.77
CA TYR A 442 24.22 -7.37 18.05
C TYR A 442 23.10 -6.33 17.92
N ARG A 443 22.43 -6.26 16.77
CA ARG A 443 21.37 -5.26 16.50
C ARG A 443 20.18 -5.35 17.45
N ASN A 444 19.91 -6.53 18.01
CA ASN A 444 18.83 -6.75 18.98
C ASN A 444 19.27 -6.43 20.43
N ASP A 445 20.53 -6.05 20.64
CA ASP A 445 21.08 -5.55 21.90
C ASP A 445 21.74 -4.19 21.65
N MET A 446 20.91 -3.15 21.68
CA MET A 446 21.29 -1.77 21.32
C MET A 446 22.42 -1.22 22.20
N GLN A 447 22.50 -1.65 23.46
CA GLN A 447 23.56 -1.23 24.37
C GLN A 447 24.92 -1.78 23.92
N GLN A 448 24.99 -3.08 23.60
CA GLN A 448 26.21 -3.69 23.05
C GLN A 448 26.56 -3.13 21.67
N TYR A 449 25.55 -2.86 20.83
CA TYR A 449 25.77 -2.30 19.51
C TYR A 449 26.41 -0.89 19.58
N TRP A 450 25.86 0.02 20.39
CA TRP A 450 26.38 1.37 20.53
C TRP A 450 27.78 1.40 21.16
N ARG A 451 27.99 0.60 22.20
CA ARG A 451 29.30 0.47 22.86
C ARG A 451 30.39 0.05 21.87
N LYS A 452 30.16 -1.00 21.09
CA LYS A 452 31.12 -1.49 20.08
C LYS A 452 31.40 -0.46 18.98
N GLN A 453 30.36 0.25 18.53
CA GLN A 453 30.51 1.30 17.52
C GLN A 453 31.31 2.50 18.04
N MET A 454 31.07 2.93 19.27
CA MET A 454 31.76 4.06 19.89
C MET A 454 33.23 3.75 20.14
N ASP A 455 33.53 2.56 20.65
CA ASP A 455 34.88 2.09 20.91
C ASP A 455 35.70 1.96 19.62
N ILE A 456 35.16 1.30 18.58
CA ILE A 456 35.88 1.10 17.30
C ILE A 456 36.14 2.43 16.58
N LYS A 457 35.23 3.40 16.70
CA LYS A 457 35.36 4.71 16.04
C LYS A 457 36.14 5.74 16.84
N GLY A 458 36.49 5.44 18.10
CA GLY A 458 37.16 6.38 19.00
C GLY A 458 36.31 7.63 19.29
N THR A 459 35.00 7.45 19.44
CA THR A 459 34.04 8.55 19.71
C THR A 459 34.30 9.14 21.09
N LYS A 460 34.40 10.48 21.20
CA LYS A 460 34.63 11.16 22.48
C LYS A 460 33.37 11.77 23.07
N ALA A 461 33.40 12.03 24.38
CA ALA A 461 32.30 12.70 25.09
C ALA A 461 31.97 14.09 24.49
N GLU A 462 32.96 14.84 23.98
CA GLU A 462 32.71 16.13 23.32
C GLU A 462 31.93 15.98 22.01
N ASP A 463 32.11 14.89 21.27
CA ASP A 463 31.41 14.64 20.01
C ASP A 463 29.91 14.45 20.27
N ILE A 464 29.56 13.66 21.30
CA ILE A 464 28.18 13.44 21.73
C ILE A 464 27.54 14.77 22.16
N LYS A 465 28.17 15.52 23.06
CA LYS A 465 27.66 16.82 23.53
C LYS A 465 27.46 17.81 22.39
N SER A 466 28.39 17.86 21.42
CA SER A 466 28.28 18.74 20.25
C SER A 466 27.05 18.40 19.39
N ILE A 467 26.83 17.11 19.12
CA ILE A 467 25.69 16.65 18.32
C ILE A 467 24.37 16.99 19.01
N PHE A 468 24.24 16.71 20.31
CA PHE A 468 23.02 16.98 21.09
C PHE A 468 22.74 18.49 21.20
N SER A 469 23.77 19.33 21.38
CA SER A 469 23.61 20.79 21.43
C SER A 469 23.08 21.37 20.10
N LYS A 470 23.61 20.89 18.97
CA LYS A 470 23.18 21.34 17.63
C LYS A 470 21.76 20.90 17.31
N ALA A 471 21.36 19.71 17.76
CA ALA A 471 19.99 19.23 17.62
C ALA A 471 19.00 20.14 18.37
N ARG A 472 19.27 20.42 19.65
CA ARG A 472 18.42 21.28 20.51
C ARG A 472 18.29 22.71 20.01
N GLU A 473 19.36 23.29 19.47
CA GLU A 473 19.31 24.66 18.94
C GLU A 473 18.41 24.75 17.70
N ARG A 474 18.44 23.72 16.85
CA ARG A 474 17.61 23.65 15.66
C ARG A 474 16.13 23.46 16.01
N GLU A 475 15.83 22.65 17.03
CA GLU A 475 14.46 22.49 17.56
C GLU A 475 13.86 23.80 18.06
N LYS A 476 14.63 24.63 18.77
CA LYS A 476 14.16 25.94 19.24
C LYS A 476 13.75 26.87 18.11
N GLN A 477 14.49 26.86 17.00
CA GLN A 477 14.20 27.70 15.83
C GLN A 477 12.90 27.26 15.14
N TYR A 478 12.69 25.96 14.97
CA TYR A 478 11.44 25.43 14.41
C TYR A 478 10.24 25.70 15.31
N ALA A 479 10.38 25.53 16.63
CA ALA A 479 9.30 25.81 17.57
C ALA A 479 8.87 27.29 17.58
N ALA A 480 9.81 28.22 17.38
CA ALA A 480 9.51 29.64 17.26
C ALA A 480 8.71 29.97 15.98
N GLU A 481 9.06 29.32 14.87
CA GLU A 481 8.37 29.49 13.58
C GLU A 481 6.91 29.02 13.64
N VAL A 482 6.68 27.84 14.22
CA VAL A 482 5.34 27.27 14.39
C VAL A 482 4.46 28.16 15.26
N ARG A 483 5.02 28.70 16.37
CA ARG A 483 4.29 29.62 17.25
C ARG A 483 3.83 30.87 16.51
N ARG A 484 4.70 31.44 15.67
CA ARG A 484 4.40 32.61 14.86
C ARG A 484 3.24 32.36 13.88
N GLN A 485 3.21 31.19 13.25
CA GLN A 485 2.14 30.82 12.32
C GLN A 485 0.80 30.54 13.05
N ALA A 486 0.85 29.87 14.21
CA ALA A 486 -0.33 29.64 15.04
C ALA A 486 -0.95 30.94 15.61
N GLU A 487 -0.13 31.96 15.83
CA GLU A 487 -0.58 33.28 16.26
C GLU A 487 -1.21 34.08 15.10
N ALA A 488 -0.63 34.00 13.89
CA ALA A 488 -1.23 34.57 12.69
C ALA A 488 -2.61 33.97 12.36
N ILE A 489 -2.77 32.66 12.54
CA ILE A 489 -4.05 31.94 12.32
C ILE A 489 -5.09 32.32 13.37
N ARG A 490 -4.69 32.48 14.65
CA ARG A 490 -5.59 32.95 15.71
C ARG A 490 -6.08 34.39 15.47
N ASN A 491 -5.21 35.26 14.98
CA ASN A 491 -5.60 36.63 14.61
C ASN A 491 -6.55 36.66 13.42
N ALA A 492 -6.34 35.80 12.41
CA ALA A 492 -7.25 35.67 11.28
C ALA A 492 -8.63 35.11 11.69
N ALA A 493 -8.66 34.16 12.63
CA ALA A 493 -9.92 33.61 13.17
C ALA A 493 -10.69 34.66 13.99
N GLY A 494 -10.02 35.45 14.83
CA GLY A 494 -10.65 36.53 15.59
C GLY A 494 -11.18 37.67 14.71
N GLN A 495 -10.55 37.94 13.56
CA GLN A 495 -11.07 38.90 12.58
C GLN A 495 -12.32 38.39 11.85
N LEU A 496 -12.48 37.07 11.71
CA LEU A 496 -13.65 36.45 11.07
C LEU A 496 -14.88 36.43 11.98
N ASP A 497 -14.68 36.19 13.29
CA ASP A 497 -15.73 36.25 14.31
C ASP A 497 -16.26 37.67 14.55
N ALA A 498 -15.53 38.70 14.11
CA ALA A 498 -15.99 40.09 14.14
C ALA A 498 -16.80 40.49 12.89
N ILE A 499 -16.85 39.62 11.87
CA ILE A 499 -17.52 39.86 10.57
C ILE A 499 -18.81 39.02 10.44
N LEU A 500 -18.97 37.96 11.25
CA LEU A 500 -20.19 37.18 11.42
C LEU A 500 -20.99 37.68 12.63
#